data_AF-A0AAD9JIW0-F1
#
_entry.id   AF-A0AAD9JIW0-F1
#
_cell.length_a   1.000
_cell.length_b   1.000
_cell.length_c   1.000
_cell.angle_alpha   90.00
_cell.angle_beta   90.00
_cell.angle_gamma   90.00
#
_symmetry.space_group_name_H-M   'P 1'
#
loop_
_entity.id
_entity.type
_entity.pdbx_description
1 polymer ?
#
loop_
_entity_poly.entity_id
_entity_poly.type
_entity_poly.pdbx_seq_one_letter_code
_entity_poly.pdbx_strand_id
1 'polypeptide(L)'
;MLLSRNDLITQLQPIIITLDQCRGDSYLLGDACYKWIQLQCETLLNSHYSTVNKRFMKTITIEHLVAYELHPKYQGSNLDPEQMEDINRHHLFSQNQEFVPLVIAHQAKSSLFPASFFLDNTTQMNPIIWWKPVEKCHVLESF
;
A
#
# COMPACT_ATOMS: atom_id res chain seq x y z
N MET A 1 25.22 -16.13 22.30
CA MET A 1 24.19 -17.18 22.30
C MET A 1 23.95 -17.54 20.84
N LEU A 2 24.34 -18.75 20.41
CA LEU A 2 24.17 -19.18 19.02
C LEU A 2 22.69 -19.54 18.82
N LEU A 3 21.99 -18.84 17.93
CA LEU A 3 20.63 -19.19 17.51
C LEU A 3 20.65 -20.62 16.96
N SER A 4 19.74 -21.48 17.41
CA SER A 4 19.61 -22.81 16.84
C SER A 4 19.12 -22.71 15.39
N ARG A 5 19.37 -23.73 14.58
CA ARG A 5 18.84 -23.81 13.21
C ARG A 5 17.32 -23.57 13.16
N ASN A 6 16.60 -24.05 14.16
CA ASN A 6 15.14 -23.91 14.23
C ASN A 6 14.72 -22.46 14.56
N ASP A 7 15.53 -21.73 15.34
CA ASP A 7 15.27 -20.32 15.63
C ASP A 7 15.44 -19.47 14.36
N LEU A 8 16.46 -19.77 13.54
CA LEU A 8 16.68 -19.10 12.25
C LEU A 8 15.54 -19.37 11.25
N ILE A 9 15.06 -20.61 11.18
CA ILE A 9 13.93 -20.96 10.29
C ILE A 9 12.67 -20.19 10.73
N THR A 10 12.40 -20.14 12.04
CA THR A 10 11.27 -19.38 12.59
C THR A 10 11.38 -17.89 12.25
N GLN A 11 12.57 -17.30 12.38
CA GLN A 11 12.79 -15.89 12.02
C GLN A 11 12.60 -15.59 10.53
N LEU A 12 12.91 -16.53 9.64
CA LEU A 12 12.75 -16.35 8.18
C LEU A 12 11.33 -16.61 7.70
N GLN A 13 10.49 -17.28 8.50
CA GLN A 13 9.14 -17.65 8.12
C GLN A 13 8.27 -16.47 7.62
N PRO A 14 8.26 -15.28 8.25
CA PRO A 14 7.47 -14.15 7.76
C PRO A 14 7.89 -13.68 6.37
N ILE A 15 9.19 -13.74 6.06
CA ILE A 15 9.73 -13.38 4.75
C ILE A 15 9.29 -14.41 3.70
N ILE A 16 9.37 -15.70 4.02
CA ILE A 16 8.96 -16.78 3.11
C ILE A 16 7.48 -16.67 2.78
N ILE A 17 6.62 -16.52 3.81
CA ILE A 17 5.17 -16.36 3.63
C ILE A 17 4.86 -15.14 2.77
N THR A 18 5.55 -14.03 3.02
CA THR A 18 5.40 -12.81 2.22
C THR A 18 5.75 -13.06 0.76
N LEU A 19 6.92 -13.67 0.50
CA LEU A 19 7.37 -13.97 -0.86
C LEU A 19 6.42 -14.91 -1.61
N ASP A 20 5.85 -15.90 -0.92
CA ASP A 20 4.87 -16.80 -1.53
C ASP A 20 3.56 -16.07 -1.88
N GLN A 21 3.13 -15.14 -1.04
CA GLN A 21 1.94 -14.32 -1.30
C GLN A 21 2.15 -13.33 -2.45
N CYS A 22 3.37 -12.81 -2.63
CA CYS A 22 3.72 -11.91 -3.74
C CYS A 22 3.67 -12.58 -5.12
N ARG A 23 3.57 -13.91 -5.21
CA ARG A 23 3.66 -14.66 -6.48
C ARG A 23 2.33 -14.82 -7.21
N GLY A 24 1.22 -14.34 -6.67
CA GLY A 24 -0.08 -14.45 -7.32
C GLY A 24 -0.23 -13.50 -8.52
N ASP A 25 -0.92 -13.94 -9.58
CA ASP A 25 -1.19 -13.10 -10.77
C ASP A 25 -2.08 -11.88 -10.49
N SER A 26 -2.76 -11.86 -9.35
CA SER A 26 -3.58 -10.73 -8.88
C SER A 26 -2.86 -9.81 -7.90
N TYR A 27 -1.53 -9.93 -7.77
CA TYR A 27 -0.74 -9.17 -6.83
C TYR A 27 -0.45 -7.77 -7.38
N LEU A 28 -0.95 -6.74 -6.70
CA LEU A 28 -0.77 -5.34 -7.11
C LEU A 28 0.26 -4.62 -6.26
N LEU A 29 0.63 -3.42 -6.69
CA LEU A 29 1.55 -2.53 -5.98
C LEU A 29 1.08 -2.24 -4.53
N GLY A 30 -0.23 -2.10 -4.31
CA GLY A 30 -0.78 -1.92 -2.96
C GLY A 30 -0.56 -3.13 -2.05
N ASP A 31 -0.69 -4.35 -2.59
CA ASP A 31 -0.39 -5.58 -1.84
C ASP A 31 1.11 -5.66 -1.49
N ALA A 32 1.99 -5.25 -2.42
CA ALA A 32 3.43 -5.15 -2.20
C ALA A 32 3.78 -4.22 -1.04
N CYS A 33 3.21 -3.01 -1.03
CA CYS A 33 3.39 -2.06 0.06
C CYS A 33 2.90 -2.62 1.39
N TYR A 34 1.70 -3.20 1.40
CA TYR A 34 1.13 -3.80 2.60
C TYR A 34 2.10 -4.81 3.22
N LYS A 35 2.65 -5.72 2.39
CA LYS A 35 3.57 -6.75 2.87
C LYS A 35 4.88 -6.19 3.40
N TRP A 36 5.42 -5.18 2.75
CA TRP A 36 6.62 -4.50 3.21
C TRP A 36 6.42 -3.79 4.55
N ILE A 37 5.28 -3.13 4.75
CA ILE A 37 4.89 -2.53 6.02
C ILE A 37 4.70 -3.60 7.10
N GLN A 38 4.04 -4.73 6.78
CA GLN A 38 3.91 -5.86 7.71
C GLN A 38 5.27 -6.40 8.18
N LEU A 39 6.24 -6.53 7.27
CA LEU A 39 7.59 -7.00 7.59
C LEU A 39 8.35 -6.03 8.51
N GLN A 40 8.11 -4.72 8.41
CA GLN A 40 8.71 -3.73 9.32
C GLN A 40 8.16 -3.86 10.75
N CYS A 41 6.89 -4.25 10.89
CA CYS A 41 6.23 -4.45 12.18
C CYS A 41 6.38 -5.88 12.76
N GLU A 42 7.03 -6.79 12.04
CA GLU A 42 7.13 -8.19 12.43
C GLU A 42 8.13 -8.38 13.58
N THR A 43 7.60 -8.82 14.73
CA THR A 43 8.36 -9.05 15.95
C THR A 43 9.51 -10.05 15.79
N LEU A 44 9.33 -11.07 14.95
CA LEU A 44 10.35 -12.07 14.66
C LEU A 44 11.55 -11.50 13.89
N LEU A 45 11.38 -10.35 13.25
CA LEU A 45 12.41 -9.66 12.47
C LEU A 45 13.05 -8.48 13.21
N ASN A 46 12.69 -8.22 14.48
CA ASN A 46 13.19 -7.07 15.24
C ASN A 46 14.73 -6.99 15.28
N SER A 47 15.43 -8.12 15.44
CA SER A 47 16.90 -8.17 15.39
C SER A 47 17.49 -7.77 14.04
N HIS A 48 16.68 -7.80 12.99
CA HIS A 48 17.04 -7.47 11.61
C HIS A 48 16.30 -6.24 11.08
N TYR A 49 15.60 -5.48 11.93
CA TYR A 49 14.80 -4.32 11.54
C TYR A 49 15.59 -3.35 10.66
N SER A 50 16.84 -3.05 11.02
CA SER A 50 17.69 -2.15 10.23
C SER A 50 17.91 -2.63 8.78
N THR A 51 17.99 -3.95 8.57
CA THR A 51 18.14 -4.54 7.24
C THR A 51 16.82 -4.53 6.48
N VAL A 52 15.72 -4.86 7.15
CA VAL A 52 14.36 -4.81 6.58
C VAL A 52 14.03 -3.38 6.15
N ASN A 53 14.26 -2.41 7.03
CA ASN A 53 14.01 -0.99 6.76
C ASN A 53 14.89 -0.46 5.62
N LYS A 54 16.18 -0.83 5.56
CA LYS A 54 17.04 -0.46 4.41
C LYS A 54 16.52 -1.01 3.09
N ARG A 55 15.97 -2.23 3.08
CA ARG A 55 15.38 -2.83 1.87
C ARG A 55 14.05 -2.18 1.51
N PHE A 56 13.24 -1.87 2.51
CA PHE A 56 12.01 -1.09 2.35
C PHE A 56 12.30 0.23 1.62
N MET A 57 13.20 1.05 2.16
CA MET A 57 13.52 2.37 1.61
C MET A 57 14.15 2.31 0.20
N LYS A 58 14.73 1.17 -0.18
CA LYS A 58 15.27 0.95 -1.53
C LYS A 58 14.21 0.47 -2.54
N THR A 59 13.17 -0.19 -2.05
CA THR A 59 12.19 -0.90 -2.90
C THR A 59 10.90 -0.11 -3.03
N ILE A 60 10.42 0.48 -1.94
CA ILE A 60 9.20 1.27 -1.89
C ILE A 60 9.53 2.71 -2.26
N THR A 61 8.93 3.17 -3.35
CA THR A 61 8.97 4.58 -3.77
C THR A 61 7.68 5.29 -3.34
N ILE A 62 7.63 6.60 -3.55
CA ILE A 62 6.47 7.40 -3.15
C ILE A 62 5.20 7.06 -3.94
N GLU A 63 5.35 6.70 -5.22
CA GLU A 63 4.26 6.24 -6.09
C GLU A 63 3.62 4.96 -5.53
N HIS A 64 4.44 4.08 -4.96
CA HIS A 64 3.96 2.85 -4.33
C HIS A 64 3.14 3.16 -3.06
N LEU A 65 3.59 4.14 -2.26
CA LEU A 65 2.87 4.57 -1.06
C LEU A 65 1.54 5.27 -1.42
N VAL A 66 1.50 6.06 -2.49
CA VAL A 66 0.24 6.63 -3.02
C VAL A 66 -0.71 5.55 -3.50
N ALA A 67 -0.22 4.58 -4.27
CA ALA A 67 -1.04 3.46 -4.71
C ALA A 67 -1.61 2.66 -3.53
N TYR A 68 -0.86 2.56 -2.42
CA TYR A 68 -1.29 1.94 -1.17
C TYR A 68 -2.33 2.78 -0.41
N GLU A 69 -2.14 4.10 -0.36
CA GLU A 69 -3.05 5.06 0.25
C GLU A 69 -4.42 5.09 -0.45
N LEU A 70 -4.42 5.05 -1.78
CA LEU A 70 -5.62 5.03 -2.61
C LEU A 70 -6.19 3.62 -2.83
N HIS A 71 -5.56 2.59 -2.27
CA HIS A 71 -6.01 1.22 -2.44
C HIS A 71 -7.34 1.00 -1.70
N PRO A 72 -8.39 0.46 -2.35
CA PRO A 72 -9.72 0.32 -1.74
C PRO A 72 -9.70 -0.56 -0.47
N LYS A 73 -8.84 -1.58 -0.47
CA LYS A 73 -8.67 -2.51 0.66
C LYS A 73 -7.82 -1.95 1.80
N TYR A 74 -6.76 -1.22 1.48
CA TYR A 74 -5.72 -0.89 2.46
C TYR A 74 -5.81 0.53 2.98
N GLN A 75 -6.23 1.47 2.11
CA GLN A 75 -6.53 2.85 2.48
C GLN A 75 -5.40 3.51 3.29
N GLY A 76 -4.14 3.20 2.97
CA GLY A 76 -2.97 3.75 3.68
C GLY A 76 -2.82 3.28 5.13
N SER A 77 -3.45 2.16 5.53
CA SER A 77 -3.39 1.67 6.90
C SER A 77 -1.94 1.44 7.35
N ASN A 78 -1.61 1.94 8.55
CA ASN A 78 -0.27 1.84 9.16
C ASN A 78 0.84 2.63 8.45
N LEU A 79 0.50 3.59 7.58
CA LEU A 79 1.47 4.62 7.20
C LEU A 79 1.78 5.48 8.42
N ASP A 80 3.06 5.75 8.64
CA ASP A 80 3.49 6.66 9.69
C ASP A 80 3.30 8.14 9.27
N PRO A 81 3.29 9.10 10.22
CA PRO A 81 3.08 10.51 9.89
C PRO A 81 4.12 11.10 8.92
N GLU A 82 5.36 10.59 8.92
CA GLU A 82 6.43 11.05 8.03
C GLU A 82 6.15 10.59 6.59
N GLN A 83 5.77 9.32 6.43
CA GLN A 83 5.34 8.75 5.15
C GLN A 83 4.12 9.48 4.58
N MET A 84 3.10 9.76 5.42
CA MET A 84 1.91 10.51 4.99
C MET A 84 2.28 11.92 4.52
N GLU A 85 3.16 12.60 5.25
CA GLU A 85 3.62 13.94 4.89
C GLU A 85 4.45 13.93 3.60
N ASP A 86 5.30 12.92 3.39
CA ASP A 86 6.07 12.76 2.16
C ASP A 86 5.17 12.49 0.95
N ILE A 87 4.11 11.70 1.11
CA ILE A 87 3.10 11.45 0.08
C ILE A 87 2.42 12.77 -0.30
N ASN A 88 1.96 13.51 0.70
CA ASN A 88 1.31 14.80 0.51
C ASN A 88 2.24 15.79 -0.21
N ARG A 89 3.50 15.93 0.25
CA ARG A 89 4.47 16.84 -0.35
C ARG A 89 4.85 16.48 -1.78
N HIS A 90 5.14 15.22 -2.06
CA HIS A 90 5.68 14.81 -3.36
C HIS A 90 4.61 14.63 -4.43
N HIS A 91 3.43 14.08 -4.09
CA HIS A 91 2.43 13.75 -5.11
C HIS A 91 1.28 14.75 -5.19
N LEU A 92 0.75 15.18 -4.05
CA LEU A 92 -0.42 16.04 -4.03
C LEU A 92 -0.06 17.49 -4.39
N PHE A 93 1.04 18.03 -3.85
CA PHE A 93 1.38 19.43 -4.07
C PHE A 93 2.23 19.73 -5.31
N SER A 94 3.04 18.76 -5.78
CA SER A 94 4.03 19.02 -6.84
C SER A 94 3.57 18.68 -8.26
N GLN A 95 2.65 17.72 -8.44
CA GLN A 95 2.29 17.22 -9.77
C GLN A 95 0.87 17.58 -10.24
N ASN A 96 -0.11 17.62 -9.34
CA ASN A 96 -1.46 18.06 -9.67
C ASN A 96 -2.23 18.54 -8.43
N GLN A 97 -2.20 19.85 -8.18
CA GLN A 97 -2.87 20.45 -7.02
C GLN A 97 -4.40 20.27 -7.03
N GLU A 98 -5.01 20.03 -8.19
CA GLU A 98 -6.45 19.76 -8.30
C GLU A 98 -6.81 18.33 -7.87
N PHE A 99 -5.82 17.45 -7.76
CA PHE A 99 -6.00 16.08 -7.28
C PHE A 99 -6.07 16.01 -5.75
N VAL A 100 -5.47 16.97 -5.03
CA VAL A 100 -5.44 16.99 -3.55
C VAL A 100 -6.84 16.97 -2.93
N PRO A 101 -7.80 17.83 -3.35
CA PRO A 101 -9.15 17.81 -2.80
C PRO A 101 -9.87 16.49 -3.04
N LEU A 102 -9.58 15.81 -4.16
CA LEU A 102 -10.17 14.51 -4.48
C LEU A 102 -9.65 13.40 -3.57
N VAL A 103 -8.34 13.39 -3.28
CA VAL A 103 -7.73 12.46 -2.33
C VAL A 103 -8.27 12.68 -0.91
N ILE A 104 -8.32 13.93 -0.46
CA ILE A 104 -8.92 14.30 0.84
C ILE A 104 -10.38 13.85 0.90
N ALA A 105 -11.17 14.12 -0.14
CA ALA A 105 -12.56 13.72 -0.20
C ALA A 105 -12.74 12.19 -0.17
N HIS A 106 -11.87 11.44 -0.84
CA HIS A 106 -11.89 9.98 -0.84
C HIS A 106 -11.55 9.42 0.56
N GLN A 107 -10.50 9.94 1.21
CA GLN A 107 -10.11 9.56 2.56
C GLN A 107 -11.16 9.91 3.61
N ALA A 108 -11.80 11.07 3.47
CA ALA A 108 -12.90 11.50 4.32
C ALA A 108 -14.19 10.71 4.07
N LYS A 109 -14.21 9.80 3.07
CA LYS A 109 -15.41 9.09 2.60
C LYS A 109 -16.56 10.09 2.36
N SER A 110 -16.20 11.22 1.78
CA SER A 110 -17.08 12.37 1.57
C SER A 110 -18.22 11.99 0.63
N SER A 111 -19.32 12.75 0.68
CA SER A 111 -20.50 12.58 -0.17
C SER A 111 -20.23 12.71 -1.67
N LEU A 112 -19.06 13.22 -2.06
CA LEU A 112 -18.56 13.19 -3.45
C LEU A 112 -18.40 11.76 -3.99
N PHE A 113 -18.24 10.76 -3.11
CA PHE A 113 -18.16 9.36 -3.47
C PHE A 113 -19.38 8.61 -2.92
N PRO A 114 -20.01 7.71 -3.71
CA PRO A 114 -21.10 6.89 -3.21
C PRO A 114 -20.65 6.06 -2.01
N ALA A 115 -21.42 6.09 -0.92
CA ALA A 115 -21.10 5.31 0.29
C ALA A 115 -20.92 3.81 0.00
N SER A 116 -21.58 3.30 -1.04
CA SER A 116 -21.45 1.92 -1.52
C SER A 116 -20.04 1.55 -1.96
N PHE A 117 -19.17 2.51 -2.28
CA PHE A 117 -17.77 2.26 -2.67
C PHE A 117 -16.90 1.83 -1.48
N PHE A 118 -17.33 2.15 -0.26
CA PHE A 118 -16.58 1.87 0.97
C PHE A 118 -17.16 0.71 1.79
N LEU A 119 -18.05 -0.09 1.20
CA LEU A 119 -18.58 -1.30 1.84
C LEU A 119 -17.55 -2.43 1.82
N ASP A 120 -17.64 -3.36 2.77
CA ASP A 120 -16.65 -4.46 2.91
C ASP A 120 -16.55 -5.33 1.64
N ASN A 121 -17.67 -5.54 0.93
CA ASN A 121 -17.69 -6.30 -0.31
C ASN A 121 -16.98 -5.58 -1.48
N THR A 122 -16.96 -4.25 -1.50
CA THR A 122 -16.26 -3.46 -2.53
C THR A 122 -14.80 -3.26 -2.18
N THR A 123 -14.46 -3.10 -0.90
CA THR A 123 -13.06 -2.95 -0.45
C THR A 123 -12.27 -4.26 -0.50
N GLN A 124 -12.93 -5.42 -0.51
CA GLN A 124 -12.31 -6.74 -0.75
C GLN A 124 -12.36 -7.20 -2.21
N MET A 125 -12.89 -6.36 -3.12
CA MET A 125 -12.93 -6.67 -4.55
C MET A 125 -11.50 -6.84 -5.11
N ASN A 126 -11.35 -7.73 -6.09
CA ASN A 126 -10.10 -7.85 -6.82
C ASN A 126 -9.69 -6.47 -7.36
N PRO A 127 -8.51 -5.96 -6.99
CA PRO A 127 -8.19 -4.57 -7.28
C PRO A 127 -7.91 -4.31 -8.78
N ILE A 128 -7.65 -5.34 -9.61
CA ILE A 128 -7.67 -5.18 -11.08
C ILE A 128 -9.08 -4.80 -11.55
N ILE A 129 -10.12 -5.40 -10.95
CA ILE A 129 -11.51 -5.06 -11.25
C ILE A 129 -11.83 -3.64 -10.78
N TRP A 130 -11.24 -3.21 -9.67
CA TRP A 130 -11.38 -1.85 -9.15
C TRP A 130 -10.77 -0.78 -10.07
N TRP A 131 -9.56 -1.02 -10.59
CA TRP A 131 -8.86 -0.03 -11.42
C TRP A 131 -9.32 -0.01 -12.89
N LYS A 132 -9.88 -1.10 -13.42
CA LYS A 132 -10.40 -1.20 -14.80
C LYS A 132 -11.39 -0.09 -15.20
N PRO A 133 -12.37 0.29 -14.35
CA PRO A 133 -13.24 1.44 -14.62
C PRO A 133 -12.50 2.77 -14.71
N VAL A 134 -11.45 2.96 -13.90
CA VAL A 134 -10.65 4.20 -13.90
C VAL A 134 -9.89 4.36 -15.22
N GLU A 135 -9.41 3.26 -15.80
CA GLU A 135 -8.77 3.25 -17.13
C GLU A 135 -9.72 3.76 -18.24
N LYS A 136 -11.03 3.53 -18.10
CA LYS A 136 -12.04 4.01 -19.06
C LYS A 136 -12.42 5.48 -18.89
N CYS A 137 -12.17 6.09 -17.73
CA CYS A 137 -12.46 7.52 -17.50
C CYS A 137 -11.53 8.46 -18.28
N HIS A 138 -10.36 8.01 -18.74
CA HIS A 138 -9.46 8.81 -19.58
C HIS A 138 -10.00 9.09 -21.00
N VAL A 139 -11.16 8.57 -21.38
CA VAL A 139 -11.73 8.72 -22.73
C VAL A 139 -12.82 9.82 -22.80
N LEU A 140 -13.13 10.52 -21.71
CA LEU A 140 -14.24 11.49 -21.68
C LEU A 140 -13.83 12.96 -21.46
N GLU A 141 -12.56 13.31 -21.62
CA GLU A 141 -12.15 14.72 -21.77
C GLU A 141 -12.03 15.07 -23.26
N SER A 142 -13.18 15.22 -23.92
CA SER A 142 -13.30 15.83 -25.25
C SER A 142 -14.75 16.24 -25.52
N PHE A 143 -15.24 17.30 -24.85
CA PHE A 143 -16.33 18.15 -25.34
C PHE A 143 -16.20 19.57 -24.81
#